data_AF-D4BFF3-F1
#
_entry.id   AF-D4BFF3-F1
#
_cell.length_a   1.000
_cell.length_b   1.000
_cell.length_c   1.000
_cell.angle_alpha   90.00
_cell.angle_beta   90.00
_cell.angle_gamma   90.00
#
_symmetry.space_group_name_H-M   'P 1'
#
loop_
_entity.id
_entity.type
_entity.pdbx_description
1 polymer ?
#
loop_
_entity_poly.entity_id
_entity_poly.type
_entity_poly.pdbx_seq_one_letter_code
_entity_poly.pdbx_strand_id
1 'polypeptide(L)' 'MAATGRRKEDEMKTTYGQPDAWELVDRSRVLVSVMLENPDEVGPNFVMLMIFRDQIQMLHGVFEEAEVRRIRDEKLPL' A
#
# COMPACT_ATOMS: atom_id res chain seq x y z
N MET A 1 -6.51 12.64 42.70
CA MET A 1 -6.10 11.46 41.91
C MET A 1 -7.09 11.29 40.76
N ALA A 2 -6.78 11.88 39.60
CA ALA A 2 -7.61 11.81 38.39
C ALA A 2 -6.74 11.29 37.25
N ALA A 3 -6.56 9.97 37.19
CA ALA A 3 -5.71 9.31 36.20
C ALA A 3 -6.41 8.10 35.55
N THR A 4 -7.73 8.19 35.37
CA THR A 4 -8.54 7.05 34.86
C THR A 4 -9.29 7.38 33.57
N GLY A 5 -9.22 8.61 33.07
CA GLY A 5 -10.05 9.05 31.92
C GLY A 5 -9.36 9.11 30.55
N ARG A 6 -8.02 9.21 30.49
CA ARG A 6 -7.32 9.60 29.24
C ARG A 6 -6.61 8.49 28.48
N ARG A 7 -6.66 7.24 28.97
CA ARG A 7 -5.98 6.10 28.35
C ARG A 7 -6.83 5.32 27.34
N LYS A 8 -8.13 5.65 27.23
CA LYS A 8 -9.09 4.94 26.37
C LYS A 8 -9.25 5.54 24.96
N GLU A 9 -8.71 6.73 24.70
CA GLU A 9 -8.74 7.34 23.36
C GLU A 9 -7.54 6.90 22.50
N ASP A 10 -6.42 6.54 23.11
CA ASP A 10 -5.26 5.92 22.42
C ASP A 10 -5.54 4.48 21.96
N GLU A 11 -6.67 3.93 22.39
CA GLU A 11 -7.12 2.58 22.05
C GLU A 11 -8.23 2.63 20.99
N MET A 12 -8.18 3.58 20.05
CA MET A 12 -8.75 3.33 18.73
C MET A 12 -7.86 2.28 18.05
N LYS A 13 -8.05 1.05 18.53
CA LYS A 13 -7.47 -0.21 18.08
C LYS A 13 -7.60 -0.23 16.56
N THR A 14 -6.55 0.14 15.85
CA THR A 14 -6.43 -0.20 14.43
C THR A 14 -6.33 -1.71 14.40
N THR A 15 -7.47 -2.39 14.31
CA THR A 15 -7.61 -3.84 14.16
C THR A 15 -7.11 -4.34 12.81
N TYR A 16 -6.15 -3.65 12.21
CA TYR A 16 -5.48 -4.03 11.00
C TYR A 16 -4.07 -4.39 11.44
N GLY A 17 -3.72 -5.68 11.35
CA GLY A 17 -2.35 -6.11 11.54
C GLY A 17 -1.39 -5.30 10.67
N GLN A 18 -0.09 -5.41 10.93
CA GLN A 18 0.89 -4.78 10.05
C GLN A 18 0.64 -5.27 8.61
N PRO A 19 0.39 -4.37 7.65
CA PRO A 19 0.07 -4.76 6.28
C PRO A 19 1.24 -5.53 5.69
N ASP A 20 0.94 -6.56 4.92
CA ASP A 20 1.96 -7.28 4.19
C ASP A 20 2.50 -6.45 3.02
N ALA A 21 3.54 -6.95 2.36
CA ALA A 21 4.19 -6.24 1.27
C ALA A 21 3.22 -5.98 0.09
N TRP A 22 2.29 -6.90 -0.17
CA TRP A 22 1.29 -6.74 -1.23
C TRP A 22 0.36 -5.57 -0.93
N GLU A 23 -0.18 -5.55 0.28
CA GLU A 23 -1.10 -4.51 0.72
C GLU A 23 -0.42 -3.13 0.79
N LEU A 24 0.85 -3.07 1.18
CA LEU A 24 1.63 -1.82 1.13
C LEU A 24 1.81 -1.30 -0.30
N VAL A 25 2.07 -2.18 -1.27
CA VAL A 25 2.23 -1.80 -2.68
C VAL A 25 0.91 -1.32 -3.26
N ASP A 26 -0.19 -2.01 -2.98
CA ASP A 26 -1.53 -1.62 -3.45
C ASP A 26 -1.97 -0.27 -2.89
N ARG A 27 -1.82 -0.07 -1.57
CA ARG A 27 -2.11 1.21 -0.91
C ARG A 27 -1.25 2.35 -1.48
N SER A 28 0.03 2.09 -1.73
CA SER A 28 0.94 3.07 -2.33
C SER A 28 0.53 3.43 -3.76
N ARG A 29 0.05 2.45 -4.55
CA ARG A 29 -0.45 2.68 -5.91
C ARG A 29 -1.66 3.61 -5.92
N VAL A 30 -2.61 3.38 -5.02
CA VAL A 30 -3.80 4.24 -4.86
C VAL A 30 -3.40 5.64 -4.45
N LEU A 31 -2.55 5.77 -3.42
CA LEU A 31 -2.11 7.08 -2.91
C LEU A 31 -1.44 7.92 -4.00
N VAL A 32 -0.48 7.35 -4.73
CA VAL A 32 0.24 8.08 -5.77
C VAL A 32 -0.68 8.46 -6.92
N SER A 33 -1.65 7.59 -7.27
CA SER A 33 -2.64 7.90 -8.30
C SER A 33 -3.48 9.11 -7.90
N VAL A 34 -3.99 9.15 -6.66
CA VAL A 34 -4.76 10.28 -6.13
C VAL A 34 -3.94 11.57 -6.11
N MET A 35 -2.68 11.50 -5.69
CA MET A 35 -1.80 12.68 -5.70
C MET A 35 -1.56 13.24 -7.10
N LEU A 36 -1.55 12.38 -8.13
CA LEU A 36 -1.37 12.79 -9.52
C LEU A 36 -2.65 13.34 -10.17
N GLU A 37 -3.82 13.15 -9.57
CA GLU A 37 -5.08 13.72 -10.07
C GLU A 37 -5.13 15.25 -9.97
N ASN A 38 -4.35 15.84 -9.05
CA ASN A 38 -4.25 17.28 -8.85
C ASN A 38 -2.79 17.78 -9.01
N PRO A 39 -2.29 17.93 -10.26
CA PRO A 39 -0.91 18.33 -10.53
C PRO A 39 -0.48 19.65 -9.87
N ASP A 40 -1.43 20.59 -9.74
CA ASP A 40 -1.18 21.91 -9.15
C ASP A 40 -0.86 21.84 -7.65
N GLU A 41 -1.43 20.86 -6.93
CA GLU A 41 -1.19 20.67 -5.49
C GLU A 41 0.17 20.01 -5.20
N VAL A 42 0.61 19.13 -6.09
CA VAL A 42 1.91 18.43 -5.95
C VAL A 42 3.08 19.25 -6.48
N GLY A 43 2.81 20.19 -7.40
CA GLY A 43 3.76 21.16 -7.93
C GLY A 43 5.07 20.51 -8.39
N PRO A 44 6.23 20.86 -7.80
CA PRO A 44 7.53 20.36 -8.23
C PRO A 44 7.69 18.84 -8.08
N ASN A 45 6.86 18.19 -7.26
CA ASN A 45 6.92 16.74 -7.04
C ASN A 45 6.21 15.95 -8.14
N PHE A 46 5.50 16.60 -9.07
CA PHE A 46 4.71 15.93 -10.10
C PHE A 46 5.53 14.90 -10.90
N VAL A 47 6.72 15.30 -11.39
CA VAL A 47 7.60 14.41 -12.16
C VAL A 47 8.10 13.24 -11.31
N MET A 48 8.42 13.48 -10.04
CA MET A 48 8.86 12.41 -9.13
C MET A 48 7.74 11.41 -8.84
N LEU A 49 6.50 11.89 -8.67
CA LEU A 49 5.33 11.05 -8.46
C LEU A 49 4.98 10.22 -9.70
N MET A 50 5.17 10.76 -10.92
CA MET A 50 5.05 10.01 -12.16
C MET A 50 6.04 8.84 -12.21
N ILE A 51 7.32 9.09 -11.91
CA ILE A 51 8.34 8.04 -11.86
C ILE A 51 8.01 7.01 -10.79
N PHE A 52 7.57 7.46 -9.61
CA PHE A 52 7.24 6.58 -8.51
C PHE A 52 6.02 5.71 -8.82
N ARG A 53 5.01 6.24 -9.51
CA ARG A 53 3.85 5.49 -10.01
C ARG A 53 4.29 4.35 -10.92
N ASP A 54 5.17 4.64 -11.87
CA ASP A 54 5.66 3.63 -12.82
C ASP A 54 6.41 2.51 -12.08
N GLN A 55 7.27 2.87 -11.11
CA GLN A 55 7.98 1.89 -10.28
C GLN A 55 7.04 1.03 -9.43
N ILE A 56 6.01 1.62 -8.81
CA ILE A 56 5.00 0.89 -8.04
C ILE A 56 4.22 -0.06 -8.96
N GLN A 57 3.85 0.37 -10.17
CA GLN A 57 3.15 -0.46 -11.13
C GLN A 57 3.98 -1.66 -11.56
N MET A 58 5.28 -1.47 -11.81
CA MET A 58 6.21 -2.56 -12.10
C MET A 58 6.31 -3.53 -10.93
N LEU A 59 6.44 -3.02 -9.70
CA LEU A 59 6.53 -3.83 -8.50
C LEU A 59 5.26 -4.65 -8.28
N HIS A 60 4.08 -4.05 -8.48
CA HIS A 60 2.80 -4.75 -8.42
C HIS A 60 2.75 -5.91 -9.43
N GLY A 61 3.20 -5.70 -10.66
CA GLY A 61 3.28 -6.76 -11.67
C GLY A 61 4.19 -7.93 -11.25
N VAL A 62 5.33 -7.64 -10.62
CA VAL A 62 6.23 -8.69 -10.07
C VAL A 62 5.52 -9.54 -9.02
N PHE A 63 4.79 -8.89 -8.11
CA PHE A 63 4.04 -9.62 -7.10
C PHE A 63 2.91 -10.44 -7.75
N GLU A 64 2.17 -9.90 -8.71
CA GLU A 64 1.08 -10.60 -9.40
C GLU A 64 1.58 -11.84 -10.12
N GLU A 65 2.70 -11.74 -10.82
CA GLU A 65 3.37 -12.89 -11.43
C GLU A 65 3.78 -13.95 -10.41
N ALA A 66 4.30 -13.53 -9.26
CA ALA A 66 4.70 -14.45 -8.20
C ALA A 66 3.50 -15.22 -7.65
N GLU A 67 2.36 -14.55 -7.45
CA GLU A 67 1.14 -15.17 -6.98
C GLU A 67 0.55 -16.14 -8.02
N VAL A 68 0.54 -15.76 -9.30
CA VAL A 68 0.13 -16.66 -10.39
C VAL A 68 1.00 -17.91 -10.45
N ARG A 69 2.32 -17.78 -10.26
CA ARG A 69 3.24 -18.93 -10.20
C ARG A 69 2.93 -19.83 -9.01
N ARG A 70 2.73 -19.27 -7.82
CA ARG A 70 2.34 -20.03 -6.63
C ARG A 70 1.07 -20.84 -6.85
N ILE A 71 0.02 -20.20 -7.38
CA ILE A 71 -1.26 -20.86 -7.66
C ILE A 71 -1.09 -21.98 -8.70
N ARG A 72 -0.21 -21.80 -9.69
CA ARG A 72 0.08 -22.83 -10.70
C ARG A 72 0.81 -24.02 -10.07
N ASP A 73 1.81 -23.76 -9.23
CA ASP A 73 2.61 -24.80 -8.58
C ASP A 73 1.78 -25.59 -7.55
N GLU A 74 0.86 -24.93 -6.84
CA GLU A 74 -0.10 -25.58 -5.93
C GLU A 74 -1.12 -26.48 -6.65
N LYS A 75 -1.37 -26.25 -7.95
CA LYS A 75 -2.33 -27.02 -8.77
C LYS A 75 -1.72 -28.21 -9.52
N LEU A 76 -0.40 -28.35 -9.53
CA LEU A 76 0.27 -29.50 -10.14
C LEU A 76 0.29 -30.67 -9.12
N PRO A 77 -0.30 -31.83 -9.45
CA PRO A 77 -0.11 -33.03 -8.63
C PRO A 77 1.36 -33.46 -8.74
N LEU A 78 1.94 -33.89 -7.60
CA LEU A 78 3.29 -34.46 -7.51
C LEU A 78 3.53 -35.57 -8.53
#